data_AF-A0A7H8ME84-F1
#
_entry.id   AF-A0A7H8ME84-F1
#
_cell.length_a   1.000
_cell.length_b   1.000
_cell.length_c   1.000
_cell.angle_alpha   90.00
_cell.angle_beta   90.00
_cell.angle_gamma   90.00
#
_symmetry.space_group_name_H-M   'P 1'
#
loop_
_entity.id
_entity.type
_entity.pdbx_description
1 polymer ?
#
loop_
_entity_poly.entity_id
_entity_poly.type
_entity_poly.pdbx_seq_one_letter_code
_entity_poly.pdbx_strand_id
1 'polypeptide(L)'
;MSSYHEIFIRTNNSIERLVSDIATAADCRMCKLAAKDNPIAYAGQTREVAVEVELHHDFEDDYGINFSQYPIVITLRSFESDKAHEEAVARDIFENMAAIGGYAMLLTFDLQRLIAEHPSGSA
;
A
#
# COMPACT_ATOMS: atom_id res chain seq x y z
N MET A 1 -11.85 -4.56 -13.33
CA MET A 1 -10.81 -4.71 -12.30
C MET A 1 -10.35 -3.32 -11.93
N SER A 2 -10.22 -3.03 -10.65
CA SER A 2 -9.86 -1.72 -10.15
C SER A 2 -8.34 -1.65 -10.05
N SER A 3 -7.69 -0.81 -10.85
CA SER A 3 -6.27 -0.53 -10.72
C SER A 3 -6.03 0.27 -9.44
N TYR A 4 -5.09 -0.13 -8.59
CA TYR A 4 -4.74 0.63 -7.38
C TYR A 4 -3.24 0.95 -7.37
N HIS A 5 -2.90 1.99 -6.61
CA HIS A 5 -1.52 2.22 -6.18
C HIS A 5 -1.31 1.55 -4.82
N GLU A 6 -0.30 0.70 -4.75
CA GLU A 6 -0.01 -0.12 -3.58
C GLU A 6 1.44 0.11 -3.14
N ILE A 7 1.64 0.32 -1.85
CA ILE A 7 2.95 0.40 -1.22
C ILE A 7 3.14 -0.83 -0.33
N PHE A 8 4.04 -1.72 -0.73
CA PHE A 8 4.44 -2.89 0.04
C PHE A 8 5.56 -2.51 1.00
N ILE A 9 5.47 -2.94 2.26
CA ILE A 9 6.38 -2.52 3.32
C ILE A 9 6.89 -3.74 4.11
N ARG A 10 8.21 -3.73 4.35
CA ARG A 10 8.88 -4.55 5.35
C ARG A 10 9.57 -3.65 6.38
N THR A 11 9.35 -3.92 7.66
CA THR A 11 9.98 -3.19 8.76
C THR A 11 10.14 -4.05 10.00
N ASN A 12 11.08 -3.65 10.87
CA ASN A 12 11.21 -4.17 12.24
C ASN A 12 10.59 -3.23 13.28
N ASN A 13 10.00 -2.11 12.85
CA ASN A 13 9.29 -1.18 13.73
C ASN A 13 8.01 -1.83 14.27
N SER A 14 7.53 -1.35 15.43
CA SER A 14 6.22 -1.77 15.94
C SER A 14 5.10 -1.26 15.04
N ILE A 15 3.95 -1.94 15.06
CA ILE A 15 2.78 -1.55 14.28
C ILE A 15 2.30 -0.15 14.65
N GLU A 16 2.37 0.22 15.93
CA GLU A 16 1.99 1.56 16.38
C GLU A 16 2.89 2.64 15.77
N ARG A 17 4.20 2.37 15.69
CA ARG A 17 5.15 3.30 15.05
C ARG A 17 4.91 3.39 13.56
N LEU A 18 4.76 2.24 12.88
CA LEU A 18 4.43 2.19 11.46
C LEU A 18 3.18 3.02 11.15
N VAL A 19 2.09 2.82 11.88
CA VAL A 19 0.83 3.53 11.63
C VAL A 19 0.97 5.04 11.92
N SER A 20 1.74 5.42 12.94
CA SER A 20 2.06 6.82 13.22
C SER A 20 2.87 7.47 12.09
N ASP A 21 3.83 6.76 11.54
CA ASP A 21 4.67 7.24 10.44
C ASP A 21 3.86 7.33 9.14
N ILE A 22 2.99 6.36 8.86
CA ILE A 22 2.03 6.42 7.73
C ILE A 22 1.08 7.61 7.88
N ALA A 23 0.51 7.82 9.07
CA ALA A 23 -0.36 8.96 9.36
C ALA A 23 0.36 10.29 9.10
N THR A 24 1.64 10.36 9.48
CA THR A 24 2.50 11.54 9.25
C THR A 24 2.81 11.73 7.76
N ALA A 25 3.22 10.67 7.07
CA ALA A 25 3.58 10.72 5.66
C ALA A 25 2.39 11.03 4.74
N ALA A 26 1.20 10.60 5.14
CA ALA A 26 -0.05 10.87 4.44
C ALA A 26 -0.75 12.16 4.89
N ASP A 27 -0.24 12.86 5.91
CA ASP A 27 -0.89 14.00 6.54
C ASP A 27 -2.37 13.72 6.89
N CYS A 28 -2.60 12.60 7.57
CA CYS A 28 -3.95 12.16 7.91
C CYS A 28 -4.03 11.54 9.30
N ARG A 29 -5.26 11.33 9.76
CA ARG A 29 -5.52 10.52 10.95
C ARG A 29 -5.84 9.09 10.54
N MET A 30 -5.12 8.14 11.13
CA MET A 30 -5.41 6.71 10.98
C MET A 30 -6.33 6.23 12.10
N CYS A 31 -7.34 5.46 11.72
CA CYS A 31 -8.30 4.81 12.62
C CYS A 31 -8.12 3.30 12.55
N LYS A 32 -8.03 2.64 13.71
CA LYS A 32 -8.03 1.17 13.78
C LYS A 32 -9.43 0.64 13.48
N LEU A 33 -9.53 -0.33 12.57
CA LEU A 33 -10.78 -0.99 12.23
C LEU A 33 -10.96 -2.28 13.03
N ALA A 34 -12.21 -2.71 13.22
CA ALA A 34 -12.52 -3.93 13.95
C ALA A 34 -12.20 -5.17 13.09
N ALA A 35 -11.36 -6.06 13.61
CA ALA A 35 -10.70 -7.14 12.88
C ALA A 35 -11.60 -8.34 12.49
N LYS A 36 -12.92 -8.28 12.66
CA LYS A 36 -13.72 -9.51 12.68
C LYS A 36 -13.72 -10.24 11.33
N ASP A 37 -13.72 -9.50 10.22
CA ASP A 37 -13.71 -10.04 8.85
C ASP A 37 -13.12 -9.05 7.81
N ASN A 38 -12.40 -8.02 8.25
CA ASN A 38 -11.85 -6.99 7.35
C ASN A 38 -10.32 -7.13 7.25
N PRO A 39 -9.75 -7.33 6.04
CA PRO A 39 -8.30 -7.35 5.86
C PRO A 39 -7.65 -5.99 6.22
N ILE A 40 -8.40 -4.90 6.07
CA ILE A 40 -7.94 -3.55 6.40
C ILE A 40 -7.93 -3.38 7.92
N ALA A 41 -6.73 -3.30 8.50
CA ALA A 41 -6.51 -3.11 9.93
C ALA A 41 -6.61 -1.63 10.33
N TYR A 42 -6.16 -0.72 9.47
CA TYR A 42 -6.22 0.72 9.69
C TYR A 42 -6.66 1.46 8.43
N ALA A 43 -7.41 2.54 8.60
CA ALA A 43 -7.81 3.40 7.50
C ALA A 43 -7.72 4.87 7.86
N GLY A 44 -7.35 5.69 6.89
CA GLY A 44 -7.36 7.14 6.94
C GLY A 44 -7.75 7.71 5.58
N GLN A 45 -7.74 9.04 5.48
CA GLN A 45 -8.03 9.74 4.24
C GLN A 45 -7.14 10.97 4.13
N THR A 46 -6.56 11.17 2.95
CA THR A 46 -5.81 12.37 2.60
C THR A 46 -6.16 12.77 1.18
N ARG A 47 -6.34 14.08 0.92
CA ARG A 47 -6.50 14.61 -0.44
C ARG A 47 -7.49 13.81 -1.30
N GLU A 48 -8.64 13.41 -0.74
CA GLU A 48 -9.67 12.61 -1.43
C GLU A 48 -9.24 11.20 -1.89
N VAL A 49 -8.18 10.68 -1.29
CA VAL A 49 -7.68 9.32 -1.43
C VAL A 49 -7.81 8.60 -0.10
N ALA A 50 -8.45 7.42 -0.13
CA ALA A 50 -8.45 6.50 1.00
C ALA A 50 -7.05 5.91 1.17
N VAL A 51 -6.56 5.87 2.40
CA VAL A 51 -5.30 5.22 2.79
C VAL A 51 -5.67 4.02 3.65
N GLU A 52 -5.62 2.83 3.07
CA GLU A 52 -6.04 1.58 3.69
C GLU A 52 -4.79 0.73 3.98
N VAL A 53 -4.66 0.20 5.19
CA VAL A 53 -3.48 -0.57 5.63
C VAL A 53 -3.89 -1.98 6.00
N GLU A 54 -3.30 -2.94 5.31
CA GLU A 54 -3.36 -4.37 5.60
C GLU A 54 -2.04 -4.79 6.25
N LEU A 55 -2.09 -5.51 7.38
CA LEU A 55 -0.88 -5.96 8.09
C LEU A 55 -0.34 -7.29 7.57
N HIS A 56 -1.16 -7.99 6.79
CA HIS A 56 -0.89 -9.25 6.11
C HIS A 56 -1.67 -9.22 4.80
N HIS A 57 -1.11 -9.82 3.74
CA HIS A 57 -1.74 -9.91 2.44
C HIS A 57 -1.53 -11.32 1.85
N ASP A 58 -2.37 -11.69 0.88
CA ASP A 58 -2.30 -12.98 0.20
C ASP A 58 -1.64 -12.92 -1.19
N PHE A 59 -1.03 -11.78 -1.58
CA PHE A 59 -0.25 -11.70 -2.83
C PHE A 59 0.84 -12.78 -2.90
N GLU A 60 0.85 -13.51 -4.01
CA GLU A 60 1.86 -14.51 -4.33
C GLU A 60 3.17 -13.84 -4.79
N ASP A 61 4.30 -14.52 -4.58
CA ASP A 61 5.58 -14.09 -5.14
C ASP A 61 5.55 -14.25 -6.66
N ASP A 62 5.66 -13.14 -7.39
CA ASP A 62 5.53 -13.11 -8.85
C ASP A 62 6.45 -12.07 -9.48
N TYR A 63 6.77 -12.22 -10.76
CA TYR A 63 7.59 -11.30 -11.57
C TYR A 63 8.96 -10.93 -10.98
N GLY A 64 9.57 -11.84 -10.22
CA GLY A 64 10.85 -11.60 -9.54
C GLY A 64 10.74 -10.69 -8.32
N ILE A 65 9.53 -10.36 -7.88
CA ILE A 65 9.24 -9.63 -6.65
C ILE A 65 8.76 -10.64 -5.60
N ASN A 66 9.51 -10.75 -4.50
CA ASN A 66 9.12 -11.58 -3.36
C ASN A 66 8.18 -10.79 -2.45
N PHE A 67 6.91 -10.63 -2.85
CA PHE A 67 5.89 -9.93 -2.07
C PHE A 67 5.72 -10.51 -0.67
N SER A 68 5.93 -11.82 -0.48
CA SER A 68 5.96 -12.50 0.81
C SER A 68 6.95 -11.89 1.82
N GLN A 69 7.98 -11.18 1.36
CA GLN A 69 8.92 -10.47 2.22
C GLN A 69 8.39 -9.12 2.72
N TYR A 70 7.30 -8.59 2.17
CA TYR A 70 6.72 -7.29 2.45
C TYR A 70 5.28 -7.42 2.96
N PRO A 71 5.07 -7.96 4.17
CA PRO A 71 3.75 -8.42 4.62
C PRO A 71 2.71 -7.31 4.77
N ILE A 72 3.14 -6.04 4.83
CA ILE A 72 2.26 -4.89 5.00
C ILE A 72 1.98 -4.26 3.64
N VAL A 73 0.72 -3.96 3.36
CA VAL A 73 0.30 -3.22 2.16
C VAL A 73 -0.43 -1.95 2.56
N ILE A 74 -0.08 -0.85 1.90
CA ILE A 74 -0.88 0.37 1.88
C ILE A 74 -1.56 0.46 0.53
N THR A 75 -2.88 0.41 0.51
CA THR A 75 -3.70 0.58 -0.69
C THR A 75 -4.23 2.00 -0.76
N LEU A 76 -4.03 2.64 -1.91
CA LEU A 76 -4.47 4.00 -2.17
C LEU A 76 -5.58 3.98 -3.21
N ARG A 77 -6.73 4.54 -2.83
CA ARG A 77 -7.94 4.51 -3.66
C ARG A 77 -8.56 5.90 -3.74
N SER A 78 -8.49 6.50 -4.93
CA SER A 78 -9.17 7.78 -5.22
C SER A 78 -10.69 7.62 -5.23
N PHE A 79 -11.41 8.58 -4.64
CA PHE A 79 -12.88 8.60 -4.70
C PHE A 79 -13.41 9.15 -6.04
N GLU A 80 -12.62 9.96 -6.75
CA GLU A 80 -13.04 10.61 -7.99
C GLU A 80 -12.63 9.84 -9.26
N SER A 81 -12.02 8.65 -9.10
CA SER A 81 -11.42 7.85 -10.19
C SER A 81 -10.31 8.57 -10.97
N ASP A 82 -9.78 9.69 -10.46
CA ASP A 82 -8.60 10.35 -11.03
C ASP A 82 -7.32 9.57 -10.67
N LYS A 83 -6.76 8.88 -11.67
CA LYS A 83 -5.57 8.05 -11.52
C LYS A 83 -4.27 8.82 -11.48
N ALA A 84 -4.19 9.99 -12.12
CA ALA A 84 -3.00 10.82 -12.06
C ALA A 84 -2.86 11.44 -10.66
N HIS A 85 -3.99 11.84 -10.07
CA HIS A 85 -4.04 12.30 -8.69
C HIS A 85 -3.70 11.17 -7.70
N GLU A 86 -4.25 9.97 -7.90
CA GLU A 86 -3.92 8.80 -7.07
C GLU A 86 -2.42 8.48 -7.11
N GLU A 87 -1.79 8.52 -8.29
CA GLU A 87 -0.35 8.30 -8.47
C GLU A 87 0.48 9.36 -7.75
N ALA A 88 0.12 10.64 -7.89
CA ALA A 88 0.82 11.73 -7.23
C ALA A 88 0.77 11.58 -5.70
N VAL A 89 -0.41 11.27 -5.16
CA VAL A 89 -0.59 11.02 -3.73
C VAL A 89 0.25 9.82 -3.27
N ALA A 90 0.26 8.73 -4.05
CA ALA A 90 1.03 7.54 -3.74
C ALA A 90 2.54 7.79 -3.69
N ARG A 91 3.06 8.48 -4.70
CA ARG A 91 4.47 8.85 -4.77
C ARG A 91 4.88 9.75 -3.62
N ASP A 92 4.06 10.76 -3.29
CA ASP A 92 4.36 11.65 -2.17
C ASP A 92 4.42 10.89 -0.83
N ILE A 93 3.46 9.99 -0.58
CA ILE A 93 3.45 9.17 0.64
C ILE A 93 4.68 8.26 0.68
N PHE A 94 5.03 7.63 -0.44
CA PHE A 94 6.21 6.78 -0.55
C PHE A 94 7.51 7.57 -0.26
N GLU A 95 7.67 8.75 -0.85
CA GLU A 95 8.84 9.61 -0.65
C GLU A 95 8.93 10.10 0.80
N ASN A 96 7.81 10.50 1.40
CA ASN A 96 7.75 10.91 2.81
C ASN A 96 8.11 9.75 3.75
N MET A 97 7.59 8.54 3.51
CA MET A 97 7.97 7.34 4.27
C MET A 97 9.45 7.00 4.10
N ALA A 98 10.00 7.15 2.89
CA ALA A 98 11.41 6.92 2.61
C ALA A 98 12.31 7.92 3.36
N ALA A 99 11.86 9.17 3.48
CA ALA A 99 12.56 10.21 4.24
C ALA A 99 12.56 9.95 5.75
N ILE A 100 11.49 9.34 6.30
CA ILE A 100 11.45 8.90 7.71
C ILE A 100 12.47 7.78 7.95
N GLY A 101 12.58 6.83 7.01
CA GLY A 101 13.53 5.72 7.05
C GLY A 101 13.13 4.59 8.01
N GLY A 102 13.87 3.48 7.98
CA GLY A 102 13.55 2.26 8.74
C GLY A 102 12.54 1.33 8.06
N TYR A 103 12.27 1.57 6.77
CA TYR A 103 11.34 0.82 5.95
C TYR A 103 12.04 0.34 4.68
N ALA A 104 11.88 -0.93 4.33
CA ALA A 104 12.11 -1.40 2.96
C ALA A 104 10.76 -1.40 2.25
N MET A 105 10.67 -0.73 1.11
CA MET A 105 9.38 -0.47 0.46
C MET A 105 9.42 -0.69 -1.05
N LEU A 106 8.28 -1.06 -1.62
CA LEU A 106 8.04 -1.14 -3.06
C LEU A 106 6.75 -0.36 -3.38
N LEU A 107 6.80 0.53 -4.37
CA LEU A 107 5.62 1.19 -4.92
C LEU A 107 5.23 0.48 -6.22
N THR A 108 3.98 0.06 -6.33
CA THR A 108 3.43 -0.61 -7.50
C THR A 108 2.15 0.10 -7.96
N PHE A 109 1.88 0.01 -9.27
CA PHE A 109 0.65 0.49 -9.88
C PHE A 109 0.03 -0.62 -10.70
N ASP A 110 -1.27 -0.87 -10.48
CA ASP A 110 -2.07 -1.81 -11.25
C ASP A 110 -1.45 -3.22 -11.34
N LEU A 111 -1.07 -3.77 -10.18
CA LEU A 111 -0.43 -5.08 -10.09
C LEU A 111 -1.29 -6.20 -10.71
N GLN A 112 -2.62 -6.10 -10.59
CA GLN A 112 -3.55 -7.05 -11.24
C GLN A 112 -3.45 -7.04 -12.76
N ARG A 113 -3.22 -5.88 -13.37
CA ARG A 113 -3.00 -5.78 -14.82
C ARG A 113 -1.64 -6.36 -15.23
N LEU A 114 -0.59 -6.13 -14.43
CA LEU A 114 0.70 -6.78 -14.65
C LEU A 114 0.57 -8.31 -14.61
N ILE A 115 -0.20 -8.84 -13.65
CA ILE A 115 -0.47 -10.28 -13.54
C ILE A 115 -1.28 -10.80 -14.73
N ALA A 116 -2.29 -10.06 -15.20
CA ALA A 116 -3.15 -10.46 -16.31
C ALA A 116 -2.48 -10.34 -17.69
N GLU A 117 -1.54 -9.41 -17.88
CA GLU A 117 -0.79 -9.23 -19.13
C GLU A 117 0.35 -10.26 -19.29
N HIS A 118 0.78 -10.92 -18.20
CA HIS A 118 1.85 -11.90 -18.22
C HIS A 118 1.54 -13.20 -17.46
N PRO A 119 0.39 -13.88 -17.70
CA PRO A 119 0.03 -15.11 -17.00
C PRO A 119 1.20 -16.08 -17.11
N SER A 120 1.74 -16.48 -15.97
CA SER A 120 3.00 -17.22 -15.83
C SER A 120 3.07 -18.36 -16.85
N GLY A 121 3.90 -18.22 -17.89
CA GLY A 121 3.99 -19.23 -18.94
C GLY A 121 4.55 -18.79 -20.28
N SER A 122 5.86 -18.61 -20.38
CA SER A 122 6.62 -19.07 -21.55
C SER A 122 7.98 -19.54 -21.07
N ALA A 123 8.12 -20.87 -21.03
CA ALA A 123 9.40 -21.55 -20.87
C ALA A 123 10.36 -21.24 -22.02
#